data_AF-S0L5C3-F1
#
_entry.id   AF-S0L5C3-F1
#
_cell.length_a   1.000
_cell.length_b   1.000
_cell.length_c   1.000
_cell.angle_alpha   90.00
_cell.angle_beta   90.00
_cell.angle_gamma   90.00
#
_symmetry.space_group_name_H-M   'P 1'
#
loop_
_entity.id
_entity.type
_entity.pdbx_description
1 polymer ?
#
loop_
_entity_poly.entity_id
_entity_poly.type
_entity_poly.pdbx_seq_one_letter_code
_entity_poly.pdbx_strand_id
1 'polypeptide(L)'
;MTTEFEVKMKQLHDKYGNLTLEERKAMRECLRKRYPLTFRRTESLKHDIVRLEAKRTQLELDGKHETDLSEVEKKVLEKKEAFLKLLVEVKKKEERR
;
A
#
# COMPACT_ATOMS: atom_id res chain seq x y z
N MET A 1 12.90 -10.28 -15.98
CA MET A 1 13.61 -9.63 -14.87
C MET A 1 12.71 -9.72 -13.65
N THR A 2 13.06 -10.53 -12.63
CA THR A 2 12.43 -10.37 -11.30
C THR A 2 13.02 -9.10 -10.71
N THR A 3 12.33 -7.99 -10.94
CA THR A 3 12.78 -6.65 -10.61
C THR A 3 12.90 -6.53 -9.09
N GLU A 4 13.90 -5.80 -8.59
CA GLU A 4 14.07 -5.55 -7.14
C GLU A 4 12.78 -5.06 -6.46
N PHE A 5 11.91 -4.42 -7.25
CA PHE A 5 10.56 -4.02 -6.88
C PHE A 5 9.69 -5.18 -6.38
N GLU A 6 9.67 -6.33 -7.08
CA GLU A 6 8.90 -7.51 -6.67
C GLU A 6 9.40 -8.09 -5.35
N VAL A 7 10.72 -8.12 -5.15
CA VAL A 7 11.35 -8.58 -3.91
C VAL A 7 10.97 -7.65 -2.75
N LYS A 8 11.10 -6.33 -2.95
CA LYS A 8 10.70 -5.32 -1.95
C LYS A 8 9.20 -5.39 -1.65
N MET A 9 8.37 -5.70 -2.66
CA MET A 9 6.93 -5.91 -2.48
C MET A 9 6.58 -7.13 -1.67
N LYS A 10 7.22 -8.25 -1.95
CA LYS A 10 7.04 -9.47 -1.17
C LYS A 10 7.46 -9.25 0.28
N GLN A 11 8.61 -8.60 0.53
CA GLN A 11 9.06 -8.25 1.87
C GLN A 11 8.08 -7.34 2.62
N LEU A 12 7.47 -6.35 1.95
CA LEU A 12 6.45 -5.49 2.53
C LEU A 12 5.18 -6.27 2.88
N HIS A 13 4.76 -7.19 2.02
CA HIS A 13 3.64 -8.08 2.29
C HIS A 13 3.95 -9.06 3.43
N ASP A 14 5.16 -9.60 3.53
CA ASP A 14 5.53 -10.51 4.62
C ASP A 14 5.63 -9.75 5.96
N LYS A 15 6.10 -8.50 5.95
CA LYS A 15 6.20 -7.64 7.15
C LYS A 15 4.86 -7.20 7.70
N TYR A 16 3.88 -6.93 6.85
CA TYR A 16 2.63 -6.26 7.25
C TYR A 16 1.34 -6.97 6.80
N GLY A 17 1.45 -7.95 5.90
CA GLY A 17 0.34 -8.60 5.19
C GLY A 17 -0.24 -9.84 5.88
N ASN A 18 0.08 -10.06 7.15
CA ASN A 18 -0.48 -11.16 7.96
C ASN A 18 -1.93 -10.89 8.41
N LEU A 19 -2.74 -10.25 7.57
CA LEU A 19 -4.16 -10.02 7.81
C LEU A 19 -4.97 -10.91 6.89
N THR A 20 -5.74 -11.81 7.49
CA THR A 20 -6.76 -12.62 6.83
C THR A 20 -7.84 -11.72 6.21
N LEU A 21 -8.62 -12.28 5.27
CA LEU A 21 -9.67 -11.52 4.60
C LEU A 21 -10.74 -10.99 5.59
N GLU A 22 -11.05 -11.77 6.62
CA GLU A 22 -11.98 -11.39 7.68
C GLU A 22 -11.43 -10.28 8.57
N GLU A 23 -10.15 -10.36 8.98
CA GLU A 23 -9.50 -9.28 9.72
C GLU A 23 -9.44 -7.98 8.92
N ARG A 24 -9.25 -8.05 7.59
CA ARG A 24 -9.28 -6.86 6.72
C ARG A 24 -10.66 -6.21 6.67
N LYS A 25 -11.73 -7.00 6.59
CA LYS A 25 -13.11 -6.48 6.63
C LYS A 25 -13.39 -5.80 7.98
N ALA A 26 -13.09 -6.49 9.08
CA ALA A 26 -13.27 -5.96 10.42
C ALA A 26 -12.45 -4.67 10.65
N MET A 27 -11.20 -4.65 10.20
CA MET A 27 -10.34 -3.46 10.30
C MET A 27 -10.86 -2.30 9.45
N ARG A 28 -11.39 -2.57 8.25
CA ARG A 28 -12.02 -1.54 7.41
C ARG A 28 -13.26 -0.95 8.09
N GLU A 29 -14.11 -1.78 8.66
CA GLU A 29 -15.28 -1.30 9.40
C GLU A 29 -14.89 -0.50 10.64
N CYS A 30 -13.88 -0.97 11.38
CA CYS A 30 -13.31 -0.26 12.52
C CYS A 30 -12.77 1.11 12.11
N LEU A 31 -11.96 1.17 11.06
CA LEU A 31 -11.46 2.43 10.49
C LEU A 31 -12.60 3.37 10.15
N ARG A 32 -13.63 2.87 9.45
CA ARG A 32 -14.78 3.68 9.03
C ARG A 32 -15.57 4.25 10.21
N LYS A 33 -15.81 3.44 11.25
CA LYS A 33 -16.66 3.82 12.40
C LYS A 33 -15.89 4.63 13.46
N ARG A 34 -14.65 4.23 13.77
CA ARG A 34 -13.89 4.76 14.92
C ARG A 34 -12.78 5.74 14.52
N TYR A 35 -12.26 5.66 13.29
CA TYR A 35 -11.15 6.48 12.83
C TYR A 35 -11.43 7.13 11.46
N PRO A 36 -12.47 7.98 11.33
CA PRO A 36 -12.95 8.48 10.03
C PRO A 36 -11.90 9.28 9.26
N LEU A 37 -11.02 10.03 9.94
CA LEU A 37 -9.91 10.76 9.29
C LEU A 37 -8.85 9.79 8.76
N THR A 38 -8.48 8.78 9.54
CA THR A 38 -7.56 7.72 9.10
C THR A 38 -8.15 6.93 7.95
N PHE A 39 -9.45 6.63 7.98
CA PHE A 39 -10.16 5.96 6.90
C PHE A 39 -10.10 6.76 5.59
N ARG A 40 -10.37 8.07 5.62
CA ARG A 40 -10.23 8.93 4.44
C ARG A 40 -8.80 8.94 3.91
N ARG A 41 -7.80 8.99 4.80
CA ARG A 41 -6.38 8.93 4.43
C ARG A 41 -6.01 7.60 3.78
N THR A 42 -6.50 6.48 4.32
CA THR A 42 -6.27 5.15 3.73
C THR A 42 -6.93 5.01 2.36
N GLU A 43 -8.12 5.55 2.17
CA GLU A 43 -8.77 5.56 0.85
C GLU A 43 -8.00 6.43 -0.14
N SER A 44 -7.55 7.63 0.26
CA SER A 44 -6.71 8.48 -0.60
C SER A 44 -5.41 7.77 -1.02
N LEU A 45 -4.74 7.10 -0.08
CA LEU A 45 -3.51 6.34 -0.36
C LEU A 45 -3.78 5.17 -1.32
N LYS A 46 -4.90 4.46 -1.16
CA LYS A 46 -5.30 3.38 -2.05
C LYS A 46 -5.48 3.88 -3.49
N HIS A 47 -6.17 5.01 -3.67
CA HIS A 47 -6.34 5.62 -5.00
C HIS A 47 -4.99 6.04 -5.59
N ASP A 48 -4.12 6.67 -4.80
CA ASP A 48 -2.77 7.05 -5.23
C ASP A 48 -1.96 5.84 -5.72
N ILE A 49 -2.00 4.72 -4.97
CA ILE A 49 -1.30 3.48 -5.33
C ILE A 49 -1.81 2.95 -6.67
N VAL A 50 -3.12 2.87 -6.88
CA VAL A 50 -3.72 2.38 -8.13
C VAL A 50 -3.28 3.24 -9.32
N ARG A 51 -3.29 4.57 -9.16
CA ARG A 51 -2.81 5.47 -10.23
C ARG A 51 -1.33 5.28 -10.53
N LEU A 52 -0.50 5.12 -9.50
CA LEU A 52 0.93 4.91 -9.68
C LEU A 52 1.24 3.55 -10.32
N GLU A 53 0.50 2.50 -9.98
CA GLU A 53 0.60 1.19 -10.63
C GLU A 53 0.19 1.27 -12.10
N ALA A 54 -0.91 1.98 -12.43
CA ALA A 54 -1.29 2.22 -13.82
C ALA A 54 -0.24 3.02 -14.59
N LYS A 55 0.40 4.02 -13.95
CA LYS A 55 1.51 4.76 -14.56
C LYS A 55 2.73 3.88 -14.77
N ARG A 56 3.04 2.99 -13.83
CA ARG A 56 4.13 2.01 -13.93
C ARG A 56 3.93 1.10 -15.15
N THR A 57 2.75 0.51 -15.30
CA THR A 57 2.47 -0.39 -16.44
C THR A 57 2.53 0.33 -17.78
N GLN A 58 2.08 1.59 -17.85
CA GLN A 58 2.24 2.41 -19.05
C GLN A 58 3.71 2.63 -19.41
N LEU A 59 4.54 2.99 -18.43
CA LEU A 59 5.98 3.22 -18.66
C LEU A 59 6.73 1.93 -19.00
N GLU A 60 6.33 0.81 -18.39
CA GLU A 60 6.87 -0.52 -18.69
C GLU A 60 6.58 -0.94 -20.14
N LEU A 61 5.41 -0.58 -20.67
CA LEU A 61 5.04 -0.85 -22.06
C LEU A 61 5.73 0.07 -23.08
N ASP A 62 6.01 1.32 -22.72
CA ASP A 62 6.65 2.30 -23.61
C ASP A 62 8.17 2.06 -23.75
N GLY A 63 8.81 1.46 -22.74
CA GLY A 63 10.18 0.93 -22.81
C GLY A 63 11.31 1.96 -22.99
N LYS A 64 10.99 3.25 -23.10
CA LYS A 64 11.95 4.36 -23.34
C LYS A 64 12.31 5.16 -22.08
N HIS A 65 11.63 4.89 -20.97
CA HIS A 65 11.63 5.72 -19.77
C HIS A 65 12.03 4.93 -18.50
N GLU A 66 13.19 4.27 -18.53
CA GLU A 66 13.67 3.45 -17.41
C GLU A 66 13.87 4.24 -16.10
N THR A 67 14.34 5.48 -16.18
CA THR A 67 14.53 6.34 -15.01
C THR A 67 13.20 6.72 -14.37
N ASP A 68 12.20 7.10 -15.18
CA ASP A 68 10.85 7.42 -14.70
C ASP A 68 10.16 6.19 -14.13
N LEU A 69 10.37 5.01 -14.73
CA LEU A 69 9.85 3.74 -14.24
C LEU A 69 10.40 3.45 -12.83
N SER A 70 11.70 3.59 -12.63
CA SER A 70 12.35 3.39 -11.32
C SER A 70 11.81 4.36 -10.25
N GLU A 71 11.61 5.62 -10.60
CA GLU A 71 11.00 6.60 -9.68
C GLU A 71 9.56 6.24 -9.30
N VAL A 72 8.76 5.81 -10.28
CA VAL A 72 7.37 5.41 -10.05
C VAL A 72 7.33 4.18 -9.16
N GLU A 73 8.19 3.19 -9.41
CA GLU A 73 8.34 2.00 -8.55
C GLU A 73 8.69 2.37 -7.11
N LYS A 74 9.64 3.28 -6.91
CA LYS A 74 9.99 3.79 -5.57
C LYS A 74 8.79 4.45 -4.88
N LYS A 75 8.05 5.31 -5.60
CA LYS A 75 6.84 5.98 -5.08
C LYS A 75 5.74 4.97 -4.72
N VAL A 76 5.57 3.91 -5.51
CA VAL A 76 4.62 2.82 -5.21
C VAL A 76 5.02 2.13 -3.90
N LEU A 77 6.30 1.78 -3.73
CA LEU A 77 6.79 1.14 -2.51
C LEU A 77 6.55 2.02 -1.27
N GLU A 78 6.93 3.30 -1.32
CA GLU A 78 6.75 4.26 -0.22
C GLU A 78 5.28 4.41 0.17
N LYS A 79 4.38 4.53 -0.82
CA LYS A 79 2.94 4.68 -0.59
C LYS A 79 2.31 3.40 -0.02
N LYS A 80 2.73 2.23 -0.50
CA LYS A 80 2.29 0.93 0.05
C LYS A 80 2.79 0.73 1.48
N GLU A 81 4.04 1.09 1.76
CA GLU A 81 4.58 1.05 3.13
C GLU A 81 3.79 1.98 4.06
N ALA A 82 3.52 3.22 3.64
CA ALA A 82 2.73 4.16 4.42
C ALA A 82 1.31 3.64 4.71
N PHE A 83 0.66 3.02 3.70
CA PHE A 83 -0.64 2.39 3.86
C PHE A 83 -0.60 1.26 4.90
N LEU A 84 0.36 0.36 4.79
CA LEU A 84 0.51 -0.78 5.69
C LEU A 84 0.86 -0.36 7.13
N LYS A 85 1.73 0.65 7.30
CA LYS A 85 2.03 1.23 8.62
C LYS A 85 0.78 1.79 9.29
N LEU A 86 -0.06 2.53 8.57
CA LEU A 86 -1.32 3.06 9.11
C LEU A 86 -2.25 1.94 9.59
N LEU A 87 -2.34 0.83 8.85
CA LEU A 87 -3.15 -0.32 9.28
C LEU A 87 -2.61 -0.94 10.57
N VAL A 88 -1.29 -1.11 10.69
CA VAL A 88 -0.67 -1.65 11.91
C VAL A 88 -0.83 -0.70 13.09
N GLU A 89 -0.69 0.61 12.90
CA GLU A 89 -0.92 1.59 13.96
C GLU A 89 -2.35 1.52 14.50
N VAL A 90 -3.33 1.36 13.61
CA VAL A 90 -4.73 1.19 14.00
C VAL A 90 -4.94 -0.14 14.72
N LYS A 91 -4.37 -1.23 14.22
CA LYS A 91 -4.40 -2.54 14.91
C LYS A 91 -3.86 -2.44 16.33
N LYS A 92 -2.68 -1.84 16.51
CA LYS A 92 -2.06 -1.63 17.83
C LYS A 92 -2.90 -0.76 18.76
N LYS A 93 -3.60 0.25 18.23
CA LYS A 93 -4.50 1.09 19.03
C LYS A 93 -5.73 0.32 19.51
N GLU A 94 -6.22 -0.60 18.69
CA GLU A 94 -7.34 -1.47 19.04
C GLU A 94 -6.93 -2.57 20.02
N GLU A 95 -5.73 -3.15 19.90
CA GLU A 95 -5.21 -4.17 20.83
C GLU A 95 -4.88 -3.63 22.24
N ARG A 96 -4.65 -2.32 22.36
CA ARG A 96 -4.35 -1.65 23.65
C ARG A 96 -5.60 -1.19 24.40
N ARG A 97 -6.78 -1.34 23.83
CA ARG A 97 -8.07 -0.96 24.43
C ARG A 97 -8.77 -2.17 25.00
#